data_AF-A0A1M3QL40-F1
#
_entry.id   AF-A0A1M3QL40-F1
#
_cell.length_a   1.000
_cell.length_b   1.000
_cell.length_c   1.000
_cell.angle_alpha   90.00
_cell.angle_beta   90.00
_cell.angle_gamma   90.00
#
_symmetry.space_group_name_H-M   'P 1'
#
loop_
_entity.id
_entity.type
_entity.pdbx_description
1 polymer ?
#
loop_
_entity_poly.entity_id
_entity_poly.type
_entity_poly.pdbx_seq_one_letter_code
_entity_poly.pdbx_strand_id
1 'polypeptide(L)'
;MKSTPSPSAKPRNVKRKSTSTKSRTDWARLKAGPAGATREHPEADVRHIVRGMVRRGLQPRPSKAAVSLRVDEDVIEWFKAQGPGYQTRINSVLRAFRDASV
;
A
#
# COMPACT_ATOMS: atom_id res chain seq x y z
N MET A 1 -12.49 -52.90 -4.70
CA MET A 1 -12.69 -52.04 -3.51
C MET A 1 -12.50 -50.59 -3.95
N LYS A 2 -13.60 -49.82 -4.13
CA LYS A 2 -13.54 -48.42 -4.59
C LYS A 2 -14.11 -47.54 -3.48
N SER A 3 -13.29 -46.63 -2.96
CA SER A 3 -13.71 -45.58 -2.03
C SER A 3 -13.22 -44.25 -2.57
N THR A 4 -14.13 -43.43 -3.10
CA THR A 4 -13.92 -42.02 -3.41
C THR A 4 -14.94 -41.22 -2.59
N PRO A 5 -14.52 -40.23 -1.76
CA PRO A 5 -15.45 -39.51 -0.90
C PRO A 5 -16.16 -38.35 -1.61
N SER A 6 -17.45 -38.25 -1.28
CA SER A 6 -18.30 -37.07 -1.08
C SER A 6 -18.55 -36.07 -2.23
N PRO A 7 -19.82 -35.93 -2.70
CA PRO A 7 -20.22 -34.83 -3.56
C PRO A 7 -20.34 -33.53 -2.75
N SER A 8 -19.63 -32.50 -3.21
CA SER A 8 -19.66 -31.14 -2.67
C SER A 8 -21.10 -30.60 -2.66
N ALA A 9 -21.62 -30.30 -1.47
CA ALA A 9 -22.95 -29.72 -1.30
C ALA A 9 -22.99 -28.28 -1.82
N LYS A 10 -23.86 -28.01 -2.80
CA LYS A 10 -24.17 -26.64 -3.25
C LYS A 10 -24.60 -25.77 -2.05
N PRO A 11 -24.06 -24.56 -1.85
CA PRO A 11 -24.55 -23.69 -0.80
C PRO A 11 -26.01 -23.28 -1.08
N ARG A 12 -26.84 -23.32 -0.03
CA ARG A 12 -28.24 -22.89 -0.06
C ARG A 12 -28.32 -21.42 -0.51
N ASN A 13 -29.17 -21.15 -1.49
CA ASN A 13 -29.50 -19.79 -1.93
C ASN A 13 -30.23 -19.05 -0.81
N VAL A 14 -29.49 -18.27 0.00
CA VAL A 14 -30.07 -17.40 1.02
C VAL A 14 -30.44 -16.08 0.35
N LYS A 15 -31.74 -15.87 0.08
CA LYS A 15 -32.26 -14.56 -0.32
C LYS A 15 -31.88 -13.53 0.75
N ARG A 16 -30.97 -12.61 0.43
CA ARG A 16 -30.65 -11.46 1.30
C ARG A 16 -31.89 -10.57 1.37
N LYS A 17 -32.54 -10.48 2.54
CA LYS A 17 -33.58 -9.48 2.77
C LYS A 17 -32.94 -8.10 2.63
N SER A 18 -33.49 -7.27 1.75
CA SER A 18 -33.08 -5.88 1.55
C SER A 18 -33.05 -5.16 2.90
N THR A 19 -31.91 -4.58 3.27
CA THR A 19 -31.86 -3.62 4.37
C THR A 19 -32.75 -2.43 3.99
N SER A 20 -33.61 -2.00 4.90
CA SER A 20 -34.52 -0.87 4.68
C SER A 20 -33.73 0.38 4.24
N THR A 21 -34.23 1.09 3.21
CA THR A 21 -33.64 2.34 2.71
C THR A 21 -33.60 3.45 3.77
N LYS A 22 -34.41 3.34 4.82
CA LYS A 22 -34.41 4.29 5.93
C LYS A 22 -33.32 3.91 6.94
N SER A 23 -32.24 4.68 6.91
CA SER A 23 -31.22 4.66 7.96
C SER A 23 -31.88 4.97 9.32
N ARG A 24 -31.76 4.06 10.29
CA ARG A 24 -32.22 4.23 11.68
C ARG A 24 -31.20 4.97 12.55
N THR A 25 -30.17 5.54 11.93
CA THR A 25 -29.10 6.22 12.65
C THR A 25 -29.53 7.63 13.06
N ASP A 26 -29.44 7.93 14.36
CA ASP A 26 -29.68 9.26 14.91
C ASP A 26 -28.48 10.18 14.63
N TRP A 27 -28.60 10.96 13.55
CA TRP A 27 -27.57 11.89 13.12
C TRP A 27 -27.40 13.10 14.05
N ALA A 28 -28.44 13.49 14.78
CA ALA A 28 -28.37 14.63 15.70
C ALA A 28 -27.49 14.28 16.90
N ARG A 29 -27.67 13.07 17.45
CA ARG A 29 -26.84 12.53 18.53
C ARG A 29 -25.36 12.44 18.13
N LEU A 30 -25.06 11.97 16.92
CA LEU A 30 -23.68 11.81 16.44
C LEU A 30 -22.95 13.15 16.29
N LYS A 31 -23.65 14.23 15.92
CA LYS A 31 -23.04 15.56 15.78
C LYS A 31 -22.79 16.26 17.12
N ALA A 32 -23.55 15.92 18.16
CA ALA A 32 -23.44 16.53 19.48
C ALA A 32 -22.38 15.88 20.38
N GLY A 33 -21.92 14.67 20.05
CA GLY A 33 -20.86 13.98 20.81
C GLY A 33 -19.47 14.59 20.60
N PRO A 34 -18.51 14.36 21.52
CA PRO A 34 -17.15 14.85 21.37
C PRO A 34 -16.50 14.21 20.13
N ALA A 35 -16.17 15.05 19.14
CA ALA A 35 -15.40 14.65 17.97
C ALA A 35 -13.91 14.64 18.34
N GLY A 36 -13.43 13.54 18.91
CA GLY A 36 -12.04 13.38 19.33
C GLY A 36 -11.65 11.92 19.50
N ALA A 37 -10.35 11.67 19.70
CA ALA A 37 -9.81 10.34 19.91
C ALA A 37 -10.40 9.70 21.18
N THR A 38 -11.36 8.80 21.01
CA THR A 38 -11.86 7.94 22.07
C THR A 38 -10.87 6.80 22.29
N ARG A 39 -10.81 6.22 23.50
CA ARG A 39 -9.97 5.03 23.80
C ARG A 39 -10.18 3.86 22.82
N GLU A 40 -11.36 3.77 22.24
CA GLU A 40 -11.73 2.74 21.26
C GLU A 40 -11.16 3.01 19.86
N HIS A 41 -10.76 4.24 19.56
CA HIS A 41 -10.30 4.71 18.25
C HIS A 41 -9.07 5.63 18.35
N PRO A 42 -7.91 5.09 18.75
CA PRO A 42 -6.66 5.87 18.85
C PRO A 42 -6.18 6.42 17.49
N GLU A 43 -6.62 5.84 16.37
CA GLU A 43 -6.32 6.29 15.01
C GLU A 43 -6.97 7.64 14.64
N ALA A 44 -8.00 8.07 15.38
CA ALA A 44 -8.63 9.38 15.24
C ALA A 44 -7.82 10.49 15.93
N ASP A 45 -6.67 10.17 16.53
CA ASP A 45 -5.75 11.15 17.09
C ASP A 45 -5.21 12.08 16.00
N VAL A 46 -5.21 13.38 16.29
CA VAL A 46 -4.81 14.46 15.39
C VAL A 46 -3.38 14.22 14.87
N ARG A 47 -2.50 13.61 15.66
CA ARG A 47 -1.13 13.25 15.25
C ARG A 47 -1.10 12.23 14.10
N HIS A 48 -2.00 11.25 14.10
CA HIS A 48 -2.12 10.27 13.02
C HIS A 48 -2.66 10.91 11.73
N ILE A 49 -3.63 11.81 11.86
CA ILE A 49 -4.20 12.57 10.74
C ILE A 49 -3.14 13.47 10.10
N VAL A 50 -2.39 14.22 10.90
CA VAL A 50 -1.31 15.10 10.43
C VAL A 50 -0.22 14.29 9.72
N ARG A 51 0.19 13.13 10.27
CA ARG A 51 1.16 12.24 9.60
C ARG A 51 0.65 11.72 8.25
N GLY A 52 -0.64 11.42 8.13
CA GLY A 52 -1.27 11.05 6.86
C GLY A 52 -1.32 12.20 5.86
N MET A 53 -1.58 13.41 6.33
CA MET A 53 -1.68 14.63 5.51
C MET A 53 -0.32 15.08 4.98
N VAL A 54 0.75 15.00 5.79
CA VAL A 54 2.13 15.28 5.38
C VAL A 54 2.58 14.34 4.25
N ARG A 55 2.19 13.06 4.27
CA ARG A 55 2.44 12.12 3.16
C ARG A 55 1.71 12.50 1.87
N ARG A 56 0.60 13.21 1.96
CA ARG A 56 -0.22 13.66 0.81
C ARG A 56 0.40 14.83 0.05
N GLY A 57 1.34 15.56 0.67
CA GLY A 57 2.08 16.67 0.07
C GLY A 57 3.36 16.25 -0.67
N LEU A 58 3.79 14.98 -0.56
CA LEU A 58 4.87 14.49 -1.41
C LEU A 58 4.30 14.25 -2.81
N GLN A 59 4.74 15.06 -3.78
CA GLN A 59 4.47 14.76 -5.17
C GLN A 59 4.91 13.32 -5.48
N PRO A 60 4.04 12.47 -6.06
CA PRO A 60 4.42 11.13 -6.44
C PRO A 60 5.63 11.21 -7.38
N ARG A 61 6.79 10.73 -6.92
CA ARG A 61 7.92 10.57 -7.83
C ARG A 61 7.51 9.57 -8.92
N PRO A 62 7.85 9.81 -10.19
CA PRO A 62 7.60 8.85 -11.23
C PRO A 62 8.21 7.50 -10.85
N SER A 63 7.46 6.43 -11.07
CA SER A 63 7.91 5.08 -10.78
C SER A 63 9.15 4.74 -11.60
N LYS A 64 10.05 3.94 -11.02
CA LYS A 64 11.22 3.44 -11.74
C LYS A 64 10.74 2.44 -12.80
N ALA A 65 11.23 2.57 -14.02
CA ALA A 65 11.04 1.55 -15.04
C ALA A 65 11.95 0.35 -14.73
N ALA A 66 11.40 -0.86 -14.74
CA ALA A 66 12.19 -2.08 -14.68
C ALA A 66 12.73 -2.39 -16.08
N VAL A 67 14.05 -2.29 -16.25
CA VAL A 67 14.73 -2.55 -17.52
C VAL A 67 15.71 -3.70 -17.33
N SER A 68 15.76 -4.61 -18.31
CA SER A 68 16.81 -5.63 -18.38
C SER A 68 18.01 -5.04 -19.12
N LEU A 69 19.08 -4.72 -18.39
CA LEU A 69 20.33 -4.17 -18.92
C LEU A 69 21.47 -5.16 -18.63
N ARG A 70 22.32 -5.41 -19.62
CA ARG A 70 23.58 -6.13 -19.43
C ARG A 70 24.65 -5.15 -18.96
N VAL A 71 25.36 -5.51 -17.90
CA VAL A 71 26.48 -4.76 -17.33
C VAL A 71 27.61 -5.77 -17.15
N ASP A 72 28.85 -5.34 -17.34
CA ASP A 72 30.02 -6.19 -17.15
C ASP A 72 30.12 -6.72 -15.71
N GLU A 73 30.65 -7.92 -15.56
CA GLU A 73 30.68 -8.64 -14.29
C GLU A 73 31.52 -7.91 -13.24
N ASP A 74 32.68 -7.38 -13.64
CA ASP A 74 33.59 -6.63 -12.77
C ASP A 74 32.93 -5.37 -12.19
N VAL A 75 32.14 -4.66 -13.00
CA VAL A 75 31.38 -3.49 -12.56
C VAL A 75 30.30 -3.90 -11.56
N ILE A 76 29.54 -4.96 -11.84
CA ILE A 76 28.51 -5.46 -10.93
C ILE A 76 29.11 -5.89 -9.59
N GLU A 77 30.21 -6.65 -9.62
CA GLU A 77 30.89 -7.13 -8.42
C GLU A 77 31.45 -5.97 -7.58
N TRP A 78 32.04 -4.96 -8.22
CA TRP A 78 32.48 -3.75 -7.53
C TRP A 78 31.33 -3.06 -6.78
N PHE A 79 30.17 -2.89 -7.43
CA PHE A 79 29.01 -2.28 -6.80
C PHE A 79 28.42 -3.13 -5.66
N LYS A 80 28.39 -4.46 -5.81
CA LYS A 80 27.96 -5.39 -4.75
C LYS A 80 28.91 -5.37 -3.55
N ALA A 81 30.22 -5.27 -3.78
CA ALA A 81 31.22 -5.19 -2.72
C ALA A 81 31.03 -3.98 -1.80
N GLN A 82 30.42 -2.89 -2.29
CA GLN A 82 30.09 -1.72 -1.47
C GLN A 82 28.88 -1.92 -0.53
N GLY A 83 28.29 -3.12 -0.51
CA GLY A 83 27.22 -3.51 0.39
C GLY A 83 25.80 -3.36 -0.18
N PRO A 84 24.77 -3.44 0.68
CA PRO A 84 23.38 -3.46 0.25
C PRO A 84 22.99 -2.19 -0.52
N GLY A 85 21.98 -2.32 -1.39
CA GLY A 85 21.48 -1.18 -2.18
C GLY A 85 22.33 -0.82 -3.40
N TYR A 86 23.17 -1.73 -3.89
CA TYR A 86 24.00 -1.54 -5.08
C TYR A 86 23.22 -1.07 -6.31
N GLN A 87 22.00 -1.58 -6.54
CA GLN A 87 21.12 -1.14 -7.65
C GLN A 87 20.71 0.33 -7.55
N THR A 88 20.47 0.83 -6.32
CA THR A 88 20.16 2.24 -6.09
C THR A 88 21.37 3.11 -6.41
N ARG A 89 22.57 2.66 -6.04
CA ARG A 89 23.84 3.33 -6.37
C ARG A 89 24.08 3.39 -7.87
N ILE A 90 23.87 2.28 -8.60
CA ILE A 90 23.94 2.25 -10.07
C ILE A 90 23.02 3.32 -10.67
N ASN A 91 21.76 3.37 -10.25
CA ASN A 91 20.83 4.38 -10.73
C ASN A 91 21.25 5.83 -10.36
N SER A 92 21.91 6.05 -9.22
CA SER A 92 22.45 7.37 -8.87
C SER A 92 23.61 7.79 -9.79
N VAL A 93 24.50 6.86 -10.13
CA VAL A 93 25.61 7.13 -11.09
C VAL A 93 25.06 7.44 -12.47
N LEU A 94 24.08 6.67 -12.95
CA LEU A 94 23.44 6.94 -14.24
C LEU A 94 22.77 8.32 -14.28
N ARG A 95 22.17 8.77 -13.17
CA ARG A 95 21.62 10.13 -13.04
C ARG A 95 22.70 11.20 -13.08
N ALA A 96 23.76 11.04 -12.29
CA ALA A 96 24.86 11.98 -12.27
C ALA A 96 25.52 12.12 -13.65
N PHE A 97 25.73 11.00 -14.35
CA PHE A 97 26.26 11.01 -15.71
C PHE A 97 25.32 11.72 -16.69
N ARG A 98 24.01 11.42 -16.65
CA ARG A 98 22.99 12.11 -17.46
C ARG A 98 23.01 13.61 -17.22
N ASP A 99 22.96 14.04 -15.97
CA ASP A 99 22.83 15.44 -15.61
C ASP A 99 24.12 16.24 -15.90
N ALA A 100 25.29 15.57 -15.95
CA ALA A 100 26.56 16.18 -16.36
C ALA A 100 26.79 16.18 -17.89
N SER A 101 26.12 15.31 -18.64
CA SER A 101 26.27 15.17 -20.10
C SER A 101 25.25 15.98 -20.90
N VAL A 102 24.36 16.69 -20.20
CA VAL A 102 23.30 17.54 -20.78
C VAL A 102 23.63 19.01 -20.57
#